data_AF-A0A4D8RY49-F1
#
_entry.id   AF-A0A4D8RY49-F1
#
_cell.length_a   1.000
_cell.length_b   1.000
_cell.length_c   1.000
_cell.angle_alpha   90.00
_cell.angle_beta   90.00
_cell.angle_gamma   90.00
#
_symmetry.space_group_name_H-M   'P 1'
#
loop_
_entity.id
_entity.type
_entity.pdbx_description
1 polymer ?
#
loop_
_entity_poly.entity_id
_entity_poly.type
_entity_poly.pdbx_seq_one_letter_code
_entity_poly.pdbx_strand_id
1 'polypeptide(L)'
;MSVLDQEEFVELRKFRSKVDTREVEAILSELEIEARKNVIKTALIFVYANHVEAVTRNRAFYNLVGAILEKYSPKIGVEGVKELILNSLS
;
A
#
# COMPACT_ATOMS: atom_id res chain seq x y z
N MET A 1 -18.65 -11.18 -5.05
CA MET A 1 -17.23 -11.31 -4.68
C MET A 1 -16.79 -9.99 -4.11
N SER A 2 -16.22 -10.00 -2.90
CA SER A 2 -15.66 -8.79 -2.28
C SER A 2 -14.32 -8.45 -2.94
N VAL A 3 -13.90 -7.18 -2.92
CA VAL A 3 -12.55 -6.78 -3.36
C VAL A 3 -11.47 -7.50 -2.54
N LEU A 4 -11.77 -7.83 -1.28
CA LEU A 4 -10.89 -8.58 -0.37
C LEU A 4 -10.66 -10.04 -0.78
N ASP A 5 -11.49 -10.59 -1.68
CA ASP A 5 -11.34 -11.94 -2.21
C ASP A 5 -10.42 -11.99 -3.43
N GLN A 6 -9.94 -10.84 -3.92
CA GLN A 6 -8.98 -10.80 -5.02
C GLN A 6 -7.62 -11.33 -4.56
N GLU A 7 -6.93 -11.98 -5.50
CA GLU A 7 -5.69 -12.71 -5.25
C GLU A 7 -4.64 -11.83 -4.54
N GLU A 8 -4.53 -10.56 -4.92
CA GLU A 8 -3.56 -9.64 -4.31
C GLU A 8 -3.81 -9.39 -2.82
N PHE A 9 -5.09 -9.32 -2.40
CA PHE A 9 -5.46 -9.15 -0.99
C PHE A 9 -5.33 -10.45 -0.19
N VAL A 10 -5.47 -11.61 -0.84
CA VAL A 10 -5.12 -12.92 -0.26
C VAL A 10 -3.61 -13.00 -0.02
N GLU A 11 -2.80 -12.54 -0.96
CA GLU A 11 -1.34 -12.50 -0.81
C GLU A 11 -0.88 -11.51 0.26
N LEU A 12 -1.51 -10.34 0.34
CA LEU A 12 -1.29 -9.35 1.40
C LEU A 12 -1.41 -9.95 2.80
N ARG A 13 -2.43 -10.79 3.01
CA ARG A 13 -2.65 -11.49 4.30
C ARG A 13 -1.51 -12.41 4.69
N LYS A 14 -0.68 -12.90 3.75
CA LYS A 14 0.51 -13.73 4.06
C LYS A 14 1.64 -12.94 4.73
N PHE A 15 1.57 -11.60 4.68
CA PHE A 15 2.49 -10.67 5.33
C PHE A 15 1.99 -10.17 6.69
N ARG A 16 0.78 -10.58 7.11
CA ARG A 16 0.27 -10.32 8.46
C ARG A 16 1.29 -10.77 9.51
N SER A 17 1.52 -9.93 10.51
CA SER A 17 2.51 -10.12 11.59
C SER A 17 3.99 -10.14 11.16
N LYS A 18 4.32 -9.99 9.87
CA LYS A 18 5.70 -9.89 9.37
C LYS A 18 6.13 -8.45 9.10
N VAL A 19 5.17 -7.54 9.01
CA VAL A 19 5.38 -6.11 8.81
C VAL A 19 4.90 -5.33 10.03
N ASP A 20 5.56 -4.21 10.31
CA ASP A 20 5.10 -3.29 11.33
C ASP A 20 3.92 -2.49 10.76
N THR A 21 2.72 -2.75 11.27
CA THR A 21 1.49 -2.10 10.79
C THR A 21 1.49 -0.59 11.01
N ARG A 22 2.19 -0.08 12.03
CA ARG A 22 2.32 1.36 12.27
C ARG A 22 3.23 2.01 11.23
N GLU A 23 4.32 1.36 10.87
CA GLU A 23 5.22 1.80 9.79
C GLU A 23 4.48 1.82 8.44
N VAL A 24 3.71 0.77 8.16
CA VAL A 24 2.88 0.68 6.95
C VAL A 24 1.82 1.78 6.92
N GLU A 25 1.12 2.02 8.02
CA GLU A 25 0.12 3.08 8.11
C GLU A 25 0.72 4.48 7.87
N ALA A 26 1.90 4.75 8.44
CA ALA A 26 2.62 6.01 8.23
C ALA A 26 2.98 6.20 6.75
N ILE A 27 3.54 5.18 6.11
CA ILE A 27 3.92 5.20 4.69
C ILE A 27 2.69 5.40 3.79
N LEU A 28 1.60 4.67 4.05
CA LEU A 28 0.38 4.80 3.26
C LEU A 28 -0.30 6.16 3.45
N SER A 29 -0.22 6.74 4.66
CA SER A 29 -0.75 8.08 4.93
C SER A 29 0.05 9.17 4.22
N GLU A 30 1.39 9.06 4.20
CA GLU A 30 2.24 9.96 3.41
C GLU A 30 1.93 9.83 1.92
N LEU A 31 1.75 8.60 1.44
CA LEU A 31 1.39 8.31 0.06
C LEU A 31 0.03 8.89 -0.34
N GLU A 32 -0.96 8.82 0.56
CA GLU A 32 -2.25 9.46 0.36
C GLU A 32 -2.10 10.98 0.21
N ILE A 33 -1.32 11.62 1.06
CA ILE A 33 -1.06 13.07 0.99
C ILE A 33 -0.37 13.44 -0.32
N GLU A 34 0.63 12.67 -0.73
CA GLU A 34 1.42 12.95 -1.93
C GLU A 34 0.61 12.70 -3.21
N ALA A 35 -0.23 11.66 -3.22
CA ALA A 35 -1.11 11.33 -4.33
C ALA A 35 -2.24 12.36 -4.55
N ARG A 36 -2.50 13.27 -3.60
CA ARG A 36 -3.41 14.41 -3.83
C ARG A 36 -2.81 15.45 -4.77
N LYS A 37 -1.47 15.51 -4.86
CA LYS A 37 -0.74 16.49 -5.68
C LYS A 37 -0.21 15.88 -6.98
N ASN A 38 -0.01 14.57 -6.98
CA ASN A 38 0.69 13.84 -8.02
C ASN A 38 -0.07 12.58 -8.44
N VAL A 39 0.22 12.07 -9.64
CA VAL A 39 -0.25 10.73 -10.02
C VAL A 39 0.34 9.66 -9.10
N ILE A 40 -0.40 8.59 -8.86
CA ILE A 40 -0.04 7.53 -7.90
C ILE A 40 1.38 6.97 -8.10
N LYS A 41 1.80 6.82 -9.36
CA LYS A 41 3.15 6.38 -9.74
C LYS A 41 4.24 7.30 -9.20
N THR A 42 4.05 8.60 -9.36
CA THR A 42 5.00 9.62 -8.90
C THR A 42 5.02 9.67 -7.37
N ALA A 43 3.85 9.59 -6.72
CA ALA A 43 3.75 9.53 -5.26
C ALA A 43 4.47 8.30 -4.69
N LEU A 44 4.29 7.12 -5.31
CA LEU A 44 4.99 5.88 -4.95
C LEU A 44 6.51 6.04 -5.02
N ILE A 45 7.05 6.66 -6.07
CA ILE A 45 8.49 6.88 -6.21
C ILE A 45 9.02 7.75 -5.07
N PHE A 46 8.38 8.89 -4.80
CA PHE A 46 8.83 9.82 -3.75
C PHE A 46 8.77 9.19 -2.37
N VAL A 47 7.63 8.60 -2.01
CA VAL A 47 7.43 8.03 -0.67
C VAL A 47 8.32 6.79 -0.49
N TYR A 48 8.47 5.93 -1.49
CA TYR A 48 9.35 4.77 -1.34
C TYR A 48 10.83 5.15 -1.28
N ALA A 49 11.23 6.25 -1.92
CA ALA A 49 12.57 6.80 -1.76
C ALA A 49 12.79 7.35 -0.33
N ASN A 50 11.79 8.04 0.24
CA ASN A 50 11.85 8.54 1.63
C ASN A 50 11.89 7.41 2.67
N HIS A 51 11.29 6.25 2.35
CA HIS A 51 11.20 5.07 3.22
C HIS A 51 12.02 3.88 2.71
N VAL A 52 13.16 4.15 2.07
CA VAL A 52 13.93 3.12 1.33
C VAL A 52 14.34 1.92 2.20
N GLU A 53 14.64 2.13 3.47
CA GLU A 53 15.02 1.06 4.41
C GLU A 53 13.85 0.09 4.66
N ALA A 54 12.66 0.63 4.97
CA ALA A 54 11.45 -0.15 5.18
C ALA A 54 11.04 -0.89 3.90
N VAL A 55 11.09 -0.20 2.77
CA VAL A 55 10.76 -0.75 1.45
C VAL A 55 11.72 -1.87 1.07
N THR A 56 13.02 -1.69 1.29
CA THR A 56 14.02 -2.72 0.96
C THR A 56 13.89 -3.95 1.88
N ARG A 57 13.67 -3.74 3.18
CA ARG A 57 13.47 -4.82 4.16
C ARG A 57 12.27 -5.69 3.82
N ASN A 58 11.18 -5.10 3.33
CA ASN A 58 9.93 -5.78 3.01
C ASN A 58 9.57 -5.64 1.51
N ARG A 59 10.56 -5.79 0.62
CA ARG A 59 10.41 -5.48 -0.81
C ARG A 59 9.24 -6.16 -1.49
N ALA A 60 9.02 -7.46 -1.24
CA ALA A 60 7.92 -8.21 -1.84
C ALA A 60 6.55 -7.64 -1.43
N PHE A 61 6.41 -7.24 -0.17
CA PHE A 61 5.20 -6.62 0.36
C PHE A 61 4.95 -5.25 -0.26
N TYR A 62 5.96 -4.37 -0.29
CA TYR A 62 5.77 -3.02 -0.85
C TYR A 62 5.59 -3.03 -2.37
N ASN A 63 6.18 -4.00 -3.09
CA ASN A 63 5.86 -4.20 -4.51
C ASN A 63 4.38 -4.55 -4.73
N LEU A 64 3.84 -5.45 -3.90
CA LEU A 64 2.42 -5.84 -3.94
C LEU A 64 1.51 -4.66 -3.59
N VAL A 65 1.85 -3.90 -2.54
CA VAL A 65 1.13 -2.68 -2.15
C VAL A 65 1.10 -1.67 -3.29
N GLY A 66 2.24 -1.43 -3.95
CA GLY A 66 2.33 -0.54 -5.12
C GLY A 66 1.41 -1.00 -6.25
N ALA A 67 1.42 -2.30 -6.58
CA ALA A 67 0.54 -2.87 -7.61
C ALA A 67 -0.95 -2.70 -7.28
N ILE A 68 -1.33 -2.90 -6.01
CA ILE A 68 -2.70 -2.71 -5.53
C ILE A 68 -3.09 -1.23 -5.62
N LEU A 69 -2.24 -0.32 -5.15
CA LEU A 69 -2.48 1.11 -5.24
C LEU A 69 -2.69 1.55 -6.69
N GLU A 70 -1.84 1.14 -7.63
CA GLU A 70 -2.01 1.46 -9.05
C GLU A 70 -3.31 0.90 -9.64
N LYS A 71 -3.67 -0.34 -9.29
CA LYS A 71 -4.84 -1.03 -9.84
C LYS A 71 -6.17 -0.49 -9.31
N TYR A 72 -6.23 -0.15 -8.02
CA TYR A 72 -7.49 0.16 -7.34
C TYR A 72 -7.68 1.65 -7.02
N SER A 73 -6.60 2.44 -6.87
CA SER A 73 -6.74 3.88 -6.55
C SER A 73 -7.56 4.67 -7.57
N PRO A 74 -7.56 4.38 -8.90
CA PRO A 74 -8.42 5.11 -9.83
C PRO A 74 -9.92 4.84 -9.65
N LYS A 75 -10.29 3.76 -8.94
CA LYS A 75 -11.68 3.33 -8.76
C LYS A 75 -12.28 3.78 -7.44
N ILE A 76 -11.49 3.68 -6.36
CA ILE A 76 -11.97 3.90 -4.99
C ILE A 76 -11.15 4.94 -4.21
N GLY A 77 -10.19 5.60 -4.88
CA GLY A 77 -9.26 6.54 -4.24
C GLY A 77 -8.15 5.85 -3.45
N VAL A 78 -7.08 6.60 -3.16
CA VAL A 78 -5.95 6.08 -2.35
C VAL A 78 -6.37 5.81 -0.91
N GLU A 79 -7.23 6.65 -0.35
CA GLU A 79 -7.80 6.48 0.99
C GLU A 79 -8.55 5.14 1.12
N GLY A 80 -9.43 4.83 0.17
CA GLY A 80 -10.15 3.55 0.16
C GLY A 80 -9.22 2.34 0.01
N VAL A 81 -8.17 2.45 -0.82
CA VAL A 81 -7.16 1.38 -0.92
C VAL A 81 -6.36 1.21 0.36
N LYS A 82 -5.97 2.31 1.01
CA LYS A 82 -5.25 2.31 2.29
C LYS A 82 -6.04 1.53 3.34
N GLU A 83 -7.32 1.83 3.51
CA GLU A 83 -8.18 1.12 4.46
C GLU A 83 -8.25 -0.38 4.16
N LEU A 84 -8.39 -0.77 2.88
CA LEU A 84 -8.41 -2.18 2.50
C LEU A 84 -7.09 -2.90 2.81
N ILE A 85 -5.95 -2.23 2.59
CA ILE A 85 -4.63 -2.79 2.92
C ILE A 85 -4.49 -2.97 4.43
N LEU A 86 -4.82 -1.94 5.22
CA LEU A 86 -4.71 -1.99 6.68
C LEU A 86 -5.65 -3.05 7.28
N ASN A 87 -6.88 -3.14 6.77
CA ASN A 87 -7.85 -4.18 7.17
C ASN A 87 -7.38 -5.58 6.81
N SER A 88 -6.63 -5.74 5.71
CA SER A 88 -6.05 -7.03 5.32
C SER A 88 -4.84 -7.45 6.18
N LEU A 89 -4.21 -6.48 6.85
CA LEU A 89 -3.07 -6.70 7.74
C LEU A 89 -3.46 -6.82 9.22
N SER A 90 -4.67 -6.40 9.57
CA SER A 90 -5.26 -6.51 10.90
C SER A 90 -5.57 -7.96 11.25
#